data_AF-A0A3Q4HG01-F1
#
_entry.id   AF-A0A3Q4HG01-F1
#
_cell.length_a   1.000
_cell.length_b   1.000
_cell.length_c   1.000
_cell.angle_alpha   90.00
_cell.angle_beta   90.00
_cell.angle_gamma   90.00
#
_symmetry.space_group_name_H-M   'P 1'
#
loop_
_entity.id
_entity.type
_entity.pdbx_description
1 polymer ?
#
loop_
_entity_poly.entity_id
_entity_poly.type
_entity_poly.pdbx_seq_one_letter_code
_entity_poly.pdbx_strand_id
1 'polypeptide(L)'
;MMTHLTFLLLLVLWVGDTAVNLQKRIYNGKVCDKSERLYHVSLSDISDGKPGHCGGSLISDQWVLTAAHFDMSLLTNVNVVIIPYRYAVLGVHPGPGIAVEIHKNDIIPHPHDDIMLLKLPKPVTDIKAVAHIKHVDLPTCKDNNNNLNKKPQE
;
A
#
# COMPACT_ATOMS: atom_id res chain seq x y z
N MET A 1 -46.51 -31.91 33.21
CA MET A 1 -46.42 -30.47 32.87
C MET A 1 -44.98 -29.92 32.91
N MET A 2 -44.09 -30.42 33.77
CA MET A 2 -42.69 -29.92 33.85
C MET A 2 -41.72 -30.47 32.80
N THR A 3 -42.00 -31.62 32.17
CA THR A 3 -41.13 -32.25 31.17
C THR A 3 -41.14 -31.56 29.80
N HIS A 4 -42.24 -30.90 29.44
CA HIS A 4 -42.33 -30.14 28.19
C HIS A 4 -41.63 -28.79 28.30
N LEU A 5 -41.65 -28.17 29.48
CA LEU A 5 -41.00 -26.87 29.73
C LEU A 5 -39.47 -27.02 29.73
N THR A 6 -38.93 -28.10 30.29
CA THR A 6 -37.49 -28.41 30.22
C THR A 6 -37.03 -28.74 28.80
N PHE A 7 -37.84 -29.45 28.01
CA PHE A 7 -37.53 -29.72 26.59
C PHE A 7 -37.52 -28.45 25.73
N LEU A 8 -38.46 -27.53 25.98
CA LEU A 8 -38.50 -26.21 25.35
C LEU A 8 -37.29 -25.34 25.75
N LEU A 9 -36.90 -25.35 27.03
CA LEU A 9 -35.69 -24.66 27.50
C LEU A 9 -34.41 -25.20 26.85
N LEU A 10 -34.31 -26.53 26.66
CA LEU A 10 -33.17 -27.15 25.98
C LEU A 10 -33.13 -26.82 24.47
N LEU A 11 -34.28 -26.72 23.81
CA LEU A 11 -34.38 -26.28 22.41
C LEU A 11 -33.98 -24.80 22.25
N VAL A 12 -34.39 -23.92 23.17
CA VAL A 12 -34.02 -22.49 23.14
C VAL A 12 -32.53 -22.28 23.41
N LEU A 13 -31.91 -23.12 24.27
CA LEU A 13 -30.47 -23.09 24.54
C LEU A 13 -29.62 -23.62 23.37
N TRP A 14 -30.19 -24.40 22.44
CA TRP A 14 -29.46 -24.87 21.24
C TRP A 14 -29.52 -23.89 20.06
N VAL A 15 -30.49 -22.98 20.09
CA VAL A 15 -30.59 -21.83 19.16
C VAL A 15 -29.78 -20.62 19.68
N GLY A 16 -29.26 -20.71 20.90
CA GLY A 16 -28.45 -19.69 21.56
C GLY A 16 -27.02 -19.61 21.03
N ASP A 17 -26.80 -18.60 20.21
CA ASP A 17 -25.51 -17.92 20.01
C ASP A 17 -24.44 -18.69 19.23
N THR A 18 -24.72 -19.00 17.96
CA THR A 18 -23.67 -18.81 16.95
C THR A 18 -23.51 -17.30 16.75
N ALA A 19 -22.90 -16.60 17.70
CA ALA A 19 -22.21 -15.36 17.39
C ALA A 19 -21.21 -15.74 16.32
N VAL A 20 -21.59 -15.57 15.06
CA VAL A 20 -20.70 -15.73 13.92
C VAL A 20 -19.60 -14.75 14.21
N ASN A 21 -18.49 -15.25 14.73
CA ASN A 21 -17.27 -14.50 14.85
C ASN A 21 -16.97 -14.14 13.41
N LEU A 22 -17.37 -12.93 13.00
CA LEU A 22 -16.91 -12.32 11.77
C LEU A 22 -15.43 -12.12 11.99
N GLN A 23 -14.69 -13.21 11.82
CA GLN A 23 -13.31 -13.16 11.43
C GLN A 23 -13.32 -12.19 10.27
N LYS A 24 -12.59 -11.07 10.41
CA LYS A 24 -12.42 -10.07 9.35
C LYS A 24 -11.68 -10.74 8.20
N ARG A 25 -12.36 -11.63 7.50
CA ARG A 25 -11.87 -12.40 6.37
C ARG A 25 -11.99 -11.48 5.18
N ILE A 26 -10.95 -11.43 4.38
CA ILE A 26 -11.00 -10.80 3.08
C ILE A 26 -11.96 -11.67 2.24
N TYR A 27 -13.05 -11.09 1.77
CA TYR A 27 -14.02 -11.74 0.89
C TYR A 27 -14.19 -10.91 -0.37
N ASN A 28 -14.37 -11.58 -1.52
CA ASN A 28 -14.69 -10.97 -2.82
C ASN A 28 -13.80 -9.79 -3.23
N GLY A 29 -12.48 -9.97 -3.23
CA GLY A 29 -11.59 -9.01 -3.88
C GLY A 29 -12.01 -8.78 -5.34
N LYS A 30 -12.11 -7.52 -5.76
CA LYS A 30 -12.38 -7.12 -7.14
C LYS A 30 -11.12 -6.53 -7.77
N VAL A 31 -10.99 -6.69 -9.08
CA VAL A 31 -10.00 -5.93 -9.85
C VAL A 31 -10.29 -4.44 -9.69
N CYS A 32 -9.27 -3.64 -9.42
CA CYS A 32 -9.43 -2.20 -9.26
C CYS A 32 -9.87 -1.57 -10.59
N ASP A 33 -10.76 -0.59 -10.53
CA ASP A 33 -11.14 0.20 -11.69
C ASP A 33 -9.94 1.03 -12.16
N LYS A 34 -9.89 1.35 -13.47
CA LYS A 34 -8.75 2.06 -14.06
C LYS A 34 -8.45 3.43 -13.45
N SER A 35 -9.43 4.02 -12.77
CA SER A 35 -9.32 5.31 -12.07
C SER A 35 -8.94 5.20 -10.59
N GLU A 36 -8.95 3.99 -10.02
CA GLU A 36 -8.55 3.75 -8.63
C GLU A 36 -7.03 3.67 -8.52
N ARG A 37 -6.46 3.85 -7.32
CA ARG A 37 -5.03 3.59 -7.02
C ARG A 37 -4.01 4.26 -7.96
N LEU A 38 -4.35 5.40 -8.57
CA LEU A 38 -3.45 6.13 -9.50
C LEU A 38 -2.12 6.56 -8.86
N TYR A 39 -2.10 6.69 -7.53
CA TYR A 39 -0.90 6.99 -6.75
C TYR A 39 0.05 5.79 -6.62
N HIS A 40 -0.34 4.59 -7.05
CA HIS A 40 0.48 3.39 -6.93
C HIS A 40 1.71 3.50 -7.83
N VAL A 41 2.88 3.35 -7.21
CA VAL A 41 4.18 3.34 -7.87
C VAL A 41 4.77 1.94 -7.68
N SER A 42 5.38 1.39 -8.72
CA SER A 42 6.19 0.17 -8.59
C SER A 42 7.66 0.52 -8.69
N LEU A 43 8.52 -0.17 -7.96
CA LEU A 43 9.97 0.04 -7.97
C LEU A 43 10.64 -1.09 -8.74
N SER A 44 11.46 -0.73 -9.73
CA SER A 44 12.10 -1.66 -10.65
C SER A 44 13.60 -1.36 -10.79
N ASP A 45 14.38 -2.39 -11.07
CA ASP A 45 15.79 -2.33 -11.40
C ASP A 45 16.02 -2.06 -12.91
N ILE A 46 14.97 -2.27 -13.72
CA ILE A 46 14.99 -2.15 -15.18
C ILE A 46 14.05 -1.02 -15.65
N SER A 47 14.40 -0.37 -16.76
CA SER A 47 13.67 0.77 -17.32
C SER A 47 12.52 0.39 -18.27
N ASP A 48 12.02 -0.85 -18.25
CA ASP A 48 11.07 -1.35 -19.25
C ASP A 48 9.61 -0.96 -19.00
N GLY A 49 9.37 -0.19 -17.94
CA GLY A 49 8.04 0.28 -17.55
C GLY A 49 7.17 -0.81 -16.90
N LYS A 50 7.68 -2.02 -16.70
CA LYS A 50 6.92 -3.09 -16.03
C LYS A 50 7.03 -2.97 -14.51
N PRO A 51 6.02 -3.46 -13.76
CA PRO A 51 6.10 -3.52 -12.31
C PRO A 51 7.27 -4.40 -11.85
N GLY A 52 8.03 -3.92 -10.87
CA GLY A 52 9.08 -4.67 -10.20
C GLY A 52 8.59 -5.29 -8.88
N HIS A 53 9.51 -5.55 -7.97
CA HIS A 53 9.27 -6.34 -6.75
C HIS A 53 8.75 -5.54 -5.56
N CYS A 54 8.96 -4.23 -5.55
CA CYS A 54 8.52 -3.35 -4.48
C CYS A 54 7.49 -2.34 -4.98
N GLY A 55 6.74 -1.77 -4.03
CA GLY A 55 5.74 -0.75 -4.30
C GLY A 55 6.03 0.52 -3.50
N GLY A 56 5.35 1.58 -3.89
CA GLY A 56 5.34 2.86 -3.20
C GLY A 56 4.05 3.60 -3.48
N SER A 57 3.90 4.76 -2.85
CA SER A 57 2.79 5.67 -3.06
C SER A 57 3.31 7.05 -3.40
N LEU A 58 2.81 7.64 -4.48
CA LEU A 58 3.02 9.05 -4.78
C LEU A 58 2.29 9.87 -3.71
N ILE A 59 3.03 10.65 -2.91
CA ILE A 59 2.48 11.47 -1.80
C ILE A 59 2.51 12.97 -2.09
N SER A 60 3.17 13.37 -3.17
CA SER A 60 3.08 14.68 -3.80
C SER A 60 3.60 14.57 -5.23
N ASP A 61 3.56 15.65 -5.99
CA ASP A 61 3.93 15.61 -7.42
C ASP A 61 5.37 15.18 -7.68
N GLN A 62 6.26 15.20 -6.69
CA GLN A 62 7.66 14.80 -6.88
C GLN A 62 8.19 13.83 -5.82
N TRP A 63 7.33 13.30 -4.94
CA TRP A 63 7.77 12.43 -3.85
C TRP A 63 6.99 11.13 -3.79
N VAL A 64 7.73 10.03 -3.72
CA VAL A 64 7.20 8.68 -3.49
C VAL A 64 7.60 8.24 -2.09
N LEU A 65 6.62 7.75 -1.34
CA LEU A 65 6.79 7.09 -0.05
C LEU A 65 6.85 5.57 -0.26
N THR A 66 7.85 4.93 0.34
CA THR A 66 8.04 3.48 0.30
C THR A 66 8.65 2.98 1.61
N ALA A 67 8.75 1.67 1.75
CA ALA A 67 9.44 1.02 2.85
C ALA A 67 10.97 1.09 2.67
N ALA A 68 11.71 1.14 3.78
CA ALA A 68 13.18 1.13 3.79
C ALA A 68 13.77 -0.28 3.91
N HIS A 69 12.96 -1.28 4.33
CA HIS A 69 13.30 -2.70 4.45
C HIS A 69 13.48 -3.34 3.07
N PHE A 70 14.20 -2.70 2.18
CA PHE A 70 14.69 -3.48 1.08
C PHE A 70 15.69 -4.50 1.60
N ASP A 71 15.67 -5.69 1.02
CA ASP A 71 16.61 -6.77 1.26
C ASP A 71 18.03 -6.32 0.91
N MET A 72 18.64 -5.57 1.83
CA MET A 72 20.05 -5.21 1.88
C MET A 72 20.85 -6.41 2.40
N SER A 73 20.46 -7.63 2.03
CA SER A 73 21.34 -8.78 2.17
C SER A 73 22.36 -8.74 1.04
N LEU A 74 23.60 -9.05 1.40
CA LEU A 74 24.78 -9.11 0.53
C LEU A 74 25.40 -7.76 0.18
N LEU A 75 26.03 -7.10 1.14
CA LEU A 75 27.44 -6.67 1.06
C LEU A 75 27.91 -6.19 2.45
N THR A 76 27.75 -7.02 3.50
CA THR A 76 28.22 -6.71 4.87
C THR A 76 29.73 -6.50 4.98
N ASN A 77 30.50 -6.78 3.91
CA ASN A 77 31.95 -6.66 3.86
C ASN A 77 32.44 -5.56 2.90
N VAL A 78 31.54 -4.76 2.33
CA VAL A 78 31.89 -3.69 1.39
C VAL A 78 30.99 -2.50 1.72
N ASN A 79 31.56 -1.30 1.87
CA ASN A 79 30.83 -0.04 2.06
C ASN A 79 30.05 0.36 0.79
N VAL A 80 29.25 -0.54 0.25
CA VAL A 80 28.47 -0.38 -0.98
C VAL A 80 27.01 -0.60 -0.62
N VAL A 81 26.28 0.51 -0.54
CA VAL A 81 24.82 0.47 -0.51
C VAL A 81 24.36 0.05 -1.90
N ILE A 82 23.95 -1.21 -2.05
CA ILE A 82 23.26 -1.69 -3.24
C ILE A 82 21.79 -1.27 -3.11
N ILE A 83 21.38 -0.37 -3.98
CA ILE A 83 19.97 -0.02 -4.12
C ILE A 83 19.47 -0.84 -5.31
N PRO A 84 18.56 -1.80 -5.08
CA PRO A 84 18.09 -2.71 -6.12
C PRO A 84 17.27 -1.99 -7.19
N TYR A 85 16.55 -0.92 -6.83
CA TYR A 85 15.64 -0.21 -7.71
C TYR A 85 16.29 1.07 -8.17
N ARG A 86 16.42 1.20 -9.49
CA ARG A 86 16.88 2.41 -10.16
C ARG A 86 15.73 3.24 -10.70
N TYR A 87 14.54 2.64 -10.81
CA TYR A 87 13.41 3.25 -11.48
C TYR A 87 12.16 3.22 -10.59
N ALA A 88 11.49 4.36 -10.52
CA ALA A 88 10.09 4.45 -10.11
C ALA A 88 9.21 4.31 -11.36
N VAL A 89 8.38 3.28 -11.39
CA VAL A 89 7.42 3.02 -12.46
C VAL A 89 6.09 3.67 -12.09
N LEU A 90 5.78 4.76 -12.78
CA LEU A 90 4.58 5.57 -12.58
C LEU A 90 3.44 5.09 -13.49
N GLY A 91 2.19 5.21 -13.05
CA GLY A 91 1.03 4.84 -13.87
C GLY A 91 0.95 3.34 -14.20
N VAL A 92 1.51 2.49 -13.33
CA VAL A 92 1.46 1.02 -13.46
C VAL A 92 0.04 0.47 -13.42
N HIS A 93 -0.88 1.19 -12.77
CA HIS A 93 -2.30 0.96 -12.83
C HIS A 93 -2.97 2.23 -13.37
N PRO A 94 -3.70 2.16 -14.50
CA PRO A 94 -4.06 0.95 -15.25
C PRO A 94 -3.00 0.43 -16.23
N GLY A 95 -1.79 1.02 -16.26
CA GLY A 95 -0.74 0.73 -17.22
C GLY A 95 -0.71 1.76 -18.37
N PRO A 96 0.30 1.72 -19.26
CA PRO A 96 1.33 0.67 -19.36
C PRO A 96 2.51 0.81 -18.38
N GLY A 97 2.56 1.86 -17.57
CA GLY A 97 3.69 2.15 -16.70
C GLY A 97 4.80 2.96 -17.41
N ILE A 98 5.44 3.88 -16.71
CA ILE A 98 6.59 4.65 -17.20
C ILE A 98 7.69 4.62 -16.15
N ALA A 99 8.83 4.05 -16.53
CA ALA A 99 10.02 4.06 -15.69
C ALA A 99 10.65 5.47 -15.68
N VAL A 100 10.85 5.99 -14.47
CA VAL A 100 11.58 7.23 -14.21
C VAL A 100 12.75 6.89 -13.33
N GLU A 101 13.96 7.23 -13.79
CA GLU A 101 15.18 6.96 -13.02
C GLU A 101 15.23 7.82 -11.75
N ILE A 102 15.60 7.20 -10.63
CA ILE A 102 15.80 7.83 -9.34
C ILE A 102 17.31 7.91 -9.08
N HIS A 103 17.83 9.12 -8.89
CA HIS A 103 19.24 9.28 -8.58
C HIS A 103 19.54 8.84 -7.16
N LYS A 104 20.74 8.31 -6.93
CA LYS A 104 21.18 7.85 -5.60
C LYS A 104 21.04 8.90 -4.49
N ASN A 105 21.26 10.19 -4.81
CA ASN A 105 21.16 11.29 -3.86
C ASN A 105 19.71 11.69 -3.54
N ASP A 106 18.77 11.21 -4.34
CA ASP A 106 17.33 11.45 -4.20
C ASP A 106 16.63 10.33 -3.40
N ILE A 107 17.43 9.46 -2.77
CA ILE A 107 16.98 8.33 -1.95
C ILE A 107 17.26 8.64 -0.49
N ILE A 108 16.20 8.84 0.28
CA ILE A 108 16.25 9.36 1.65
C ILE A 108 15.60 8.33 2.58
N PRO A 109 16.36 7.33 3.05
CA PRO A 109 15.86 6.38 4.05
C PRO A 109 15.79 7.04 5.42
N HIS A 110 14.79 6.66 6.21
CA HIS A 110 14.77 6.99 7.63
C HIS A 110 15.87 6.19 8.36
N PRO A 111 16.58 6.79 9.32
CA PRO A 111 17.74 6.15 9.94
C PRO A 111 17.41 4.89 10.76
N HIS A 112 16.18 4.75 11.25
CA HIS A 112 15.81 3.70 12.21
C HIS A 112 14.50 2.98 11.89
N ASP A 113 13.68 3.53 11.00
CA ASP A 113 12.35 3.01 10.74
C ASP A 113 12.26 2.53 9.30
N ASP A 114 11.31 1.64 9.07
CA ASP A 114 11.03 1.05 7.78
C ASP A 114 10.25 2.01 6.86
N ILE A 115 10.85 3.17 6.60
CA ILE A 115 10.24 4.25 5.82
C ILE A 115 11.31 5.00 5.03
N MET A 116 11.03 5.27 3.76
CA MET A 116 11.97 5.91 2.84
C MET A 116 11.22 6.80 1.86
N LEU A 117 11.83 7.93 1.54
CA LEU A 117 11.38 8.85 0.51
C LEU A 117 12.26 8.72 -0.74
N LEU A 118 11.62 8.70 -1.90
CA LEU A 118 12.26 8.80 -3.20
C LEU A 118 11.80 10.10 -3.87
N LYS A 119 12.75 10.94 -4.28
CA LYS A 119 12.45 12.15 -5.04
C LYS A 119 12.52 11.87 -6.53
N LEU A 120 11.47 12.21 -7.26
CA LEU A 120 11.47 12.14 -8.72
C LEU A 120 12.34 13.27 -9.30
N PRO A 121 12.99 13.09 -10.45
CA PRO A 121 13.82 14.12 -11.08
C PRO A 121 13.01 15.34 -11.53
N LYS A 122 11.71 15.17 -11.79
CA LYS A 122 10.76 16.23 -12.11
C LYS A 122 9.35 15.89 -11.59
N PRO A 123 8.48 16.90 -11.40
CA PRO A 123 7.09 16.66 -11.04
C PRO A 123 6.39 15.74 -12.05
N VAL A 124 5.52 14.86 -11.57
CA VAL A 124 4.69 13.96 -12.37
C VAL A 124 3.80 14.73 -13.35
N THR A 125 3.34 15.93 -12.97
CA THR A 125 2.59 16.85 -13.82
C THR A 125 3.34 17.24 -15.10
N ASP A 126 4.68 17.19 -15.07
CA ASP A 126 5.56 17.53 -16.19
C ASP A 126 5.94 16.30 -17.04
N ILE A 127 5.36 15.14 -16.73
CA ILE A 127 5.53 13.90 -17.48
C ILE A 127 4.23 13.61 -18.23
N LYS A 128 4.13 14.13 -19.47
CA LYS A 128 2.89 14.13 -20.28
C LYS A 128 2.08 12.82 -20.21
N ALA A 129 2.75 11.68 -20.27
CA ALA A 129 2.07 10.39 -20.33
C ALA A 129 1.52 9.89 -18.97
N VAL A 130 1.95 10.47 -17.84
CA VAL A 130 1.40 10.19 -16.50
C VAL A 130 0.93 11.46 -15.78
N ALA A 131 0.82 12.60 -16.45
CA ALA A 131 0.40 13.87 -15.84
C ALA A 131 -1.01 13.86 -15.21
N HIS A 132 -1.80 12.83 -15.51
CA HIS A 132 -3.15 12.63 -14.97
C HIS A 132 -3.20 11.87 -13.63
N ILE A 133 -2.10 11.23 -13.22
CA ILE A 133 -2.08 10.49 -11.94
C ILE A 133 -2.07 11.48 -10.78
N LYS A 134 -2.69 11.09 -9.67
CA LYS A 134 -2.79 11.91 -8.46
C LYS A 134 -2.03 11.26 -7.33
N HIS A 135 -1.48 12.08 -6.45
CA HIS A 135 -0.92 11.60 -5.19
C HIS A 135 -2.03 11.22 -4.20
N VAL A 136 -1.67 10.47 -3.15
CA VAL A 136 -2.53 10.16 -2.01
C VAL A 136 -2.18 11.09 -0.84
N ASP A 137 -3.21 11.52 -0.11
CA ASP A 137 -3.03 12.34 1.09
C ASP A 137 -2.50 11.51 2.27
N LEU A 138 -1.58 12.09 3.03
CA LEU A 138 -1.13 11.53 4.30
C LEU A 138 -2.08 11.92 5.43
N PRO A 139 -2.29 11.03 6.43
CA PRO A 139 -3.09 11.36 7.59
C PRO A 139 -2.43 12.50 8.39
N THR A 140 -3.25 13.30 9.07
CA THR A 140 -2.74 14.38 9.92
C THR A 140 -2.51 13.88 11.34
N CYS A 141 -1.49 14.38 12.03
CA CYS A 141 -1.22 14.02 13.43
C CYS A 141 -2.32 14.46 14.43
N LYS A 142 -3.36 15.18 13.96
CA LYS A 142 -4.50 15.63 14.80
C LYS A 142 -5.61 14.60 14.89
N ASP A 143 -5.52 13.48 14.18
CA ASP A 143 -6.43 12.34 14.30
C ASP A 143 -6.14 11.54 15.60
N ASN A 144 -6.12 12.21 16.76
CA ASN A 144 -5.99 11.59 18.09
C ASN A 144 -7.29 10.91 18.57
N ASN A 145 -8.33 10.88 17.72
CA ASN A 145 -9.50 10.07 18.00
C ASN A 145 -9.28 8.70 17.37
N ASN A 146 -8.91 7.74 18.23
CA ASN A 146 -8.94 6.29 18.01
C ASN A 146 -10.27 5.83 17.38
N ASN A 147 -10.44 6.06 16.09
CA ASN A 147 -11.56 5.53 15.34
C ASN A 147 -11.07 5.03 13.99
N LEU A 148 -10.26 3.97 14.06
CA LEU A 148 -10.00 3.02 12.98
C LEU A 148 -11.27 2.31 12.47
N ASN A 149 -12.47 2.76 12.87
CA ASN A 149 -13.78 2.31 12.38
C ASN A 149 -14.40 3.27 11.36
N LYS A 150 -13.64 4.15 10.70
CA LYS A 150 -14.14 4.79 9.48
C LYS A 150 -14.27 3.71 8.41
N LYS A 151 -15.47 3.15 8.27
CA LYS A 151 -15.89 2.38 7.10
C LYS A 151 -15.43 3.14 5.84
N PRO A 152 -14.90 2.46 4.82
CA PRO A 152 -14.80 3.06 3.49
C PRO A 152 -16.17 3.63 3.13
N GLN A 153 -16.20 4.90 2.72
CA GLN A 153 -17.41 5.42 2.07
C GLN A 153 -17.57 4.65 0.76
N GLU A 154 -18.83 4.26 0.54
CA GLU A 154 -19.34 3.30 -0.44
C GLU A 154 -18.91 3.56 -1.89
#